data_AF-A0A1I3UUS7-F1
#
_entry.id   AF-A0A1I3UUS7-F1
#
_cell.length_a   1.000
_cell.length_b   1.000
_cell.length_c   1.000
_cell.angle_alpha   90.00
_cell.angle_beta   90.00
_cell.angle_gamma   90.00
#
_symmetry.space_group_name_H-M   'P 1'
#
loop_
_entity.id
_entity.type
_entity.pdbx_description
1 polymer ?
#
loop_
_entity_poly.entity_id
_entity_poly.type
_entity_poly.pdbx_seq_one_letter_code
_entity_poly.pdbx_strand_id
1 'polypeptide(L)'
;MEDLKKTAEVLNDLIRINNDRIAGYEKAIAELPVADVDLKALFNSLIEQSERLKTELQQHISAWENKVEDETTTSGKVYRMWMDVKQTFAMDDRKAVLESCEYGEDAAQKAYREAEKEEDITTPARALIANQKTQLRASHDHIKQLRDREKVG
;
A
#
# COMPACT_ATOMS: atom_id res chain seq x y z
N MET A 1 -26.26 -2.90 -7.59
CA MET A 1 -25.76 -3.96 -6.67
C MET A 1 -24.42 -4.48 -7.17
N GLU A 2 -24.25 -4.66 -8.48
CA GLU A 2 -22.97 -5.00 -9.13
C GLU A 2 -21.85 -4.01 -8.77
N ASP A 3 -22.12 -2.69 -8.80
CA ASP A 3 -21.12 -1.67 -8.44
C ASP A 3 -20.61 -1.79 -6.99
N LEU A 4 -21.47 -2.24 -6.05
CA LEU A 4 -21.09 -2.40 -4.65
C LEU A 4 -20.19 -3.63 -4.46
N LYS A 5 -20.50 -4.74 -5.15
CA LYS A 5 -19.64 -5.93 -5.19
C LYS A 5 -18.27 -5.58 -5.76
N LYS A 6 -18.25 -4.93 -6.93
CA LYS A 6 -17.02 -4.49 -7.59
C LYS A 6 -16.21 -3.53 -6.74
N THR A 7 -16.87 -2.56 -6.09
CA THR A 7 -16.20 -1.66 -5.15
C THR A 7 -15.57 -2.43 -4.00
N ALA A 8 -16.30 -3.35 -3.36
CA ALA A 8 -15.78 -4.13 -2.25
C ALA A 8 -14.58 -5.00 -2.65
N GLU A 9 -14.59 -5.62 -3.83
CA GLU A 9 -13.42 -6.34 -4.38
C GLU A 9 -12.19 -5.43 -4.53
N VAL A 10 -12.36 -4.25 -5.13
CA VAL A 10 -11.27 -3.28 -5.33
C VAL A 10 -10.73 -2.78 -4.00
N LEU A 11 -11.59 -2.46 -3.03
CA LEU A 11 -11.15 -2.02 -1.71
C LEU A 11 -10.46 -3.15 -0.92
N ASN A 12 -10.92 -4.40 -1.05
CA ASN A 12 -10.24 -5.56 -0.47
C ASN A 12 -8.85 -5.80 -1.07
N ASP A 13 -8.66 -5.56 -2.37
CA ASP A 13 -7.34 -5.59 -2.99
C ASP A 13 -6.41 -4.54 -2.38
N LEU A 14 -6.89 -3.31 -2.16
CA LEU A 14 -6.12 -2.23 -1.54
C LEU A 14 -5.82 -2.49 -0.05
N ILE A 15 -6.72 -3.18 0.67
CA ILE A 15 -6.48 -3.67 2.03
C ILE A 15 -5.30 -4.64 2.04
N ARG A 16 -5.26 -5.61 1.11
CA ARG A 16 -4.15 -6.56 1.01
C ARG A 16 -2.83 -5.87 0.66
N ILE A 17 -2.85 -4.87 -0.21
CA ILE A 17 -1.67 -4.05 -0.51
C ILE A 17 -1.16 -3.34 0.75
N ASN A 18 -2.03 -2.76 1.57
CA ASN A 18 -1.61 -2.16 2.84
C ASN A 18 -1.06 -3.18 3.83
N ASN A 19 -1.63 -4.39 3.91
CA ASN A 19 -1.06 -5.48 4.72
C ASN A 19 0.35 -5.87 4.23
N ASP A 20 0.55 -5.93 2.92
CA ASP A 20 1.86 -6.20 2.33
C ASP A 20 2.87 -5.09 2.61
N ARG A 21 2.43 -3.82 2.60
CA ARG A 21 3.26 -2.67 3.00
C ARG A 21 3.70 -2.78 4.45
N ILE A 22 2.77 -3.11 5.37
CA ILE A 22 3.07 -3.31 6.79
C ILE A 22 4.15 -4.39 6.95
N ALA A 23 3.92 -5.58 6.39
CA ALA A 23 4.87 -6.69 6.48
C ALA A 23 6.24 -6.36 5.86
N GLY A 24 6.26 -5.59 4.76
CA GLY A 24 7.49 -5.10 4.14
C GLY A 24 8.31 -4.19 5.07
N TYR A 25 7.65 -3.23 5.72
CA TYR A 25 8.32 -2.33 6.66
C TYR A 25 8.74 -3.02 7.96
N GLU A 26 7.93 -3.94 8.50
CA GLU A 26 8.32 -4.76 9.65
C GLU A 26 9.58 -5.58 9.35
N LYS A 27 9.64 -6.19 8.16
CA LYS A 27 10.83 -6.90 7.71
C LYS A 27 12.04 -5.97 7.58
N ALA A 28 11.86 -4.81 6.93
CA ALA A 28 12.94 -3.83 6.78
C ALA A 28 13.48 -3.35 8.13
N ILE A 29 12.61 -3.12 9.12
CA ILE A 29 13.02 -2.77 10.50
C ILE A 29 13.85 -3.88 11.15
N ALA A 30 13.46 -5.15 10.95
CA ALA A 30 14.15 -6.30 11.51
C ALA A 30 15.54 -6.54 10.89
N GLU A 31 15.71 -6.21 9.61
CA GLU A 31 16.96 -6.37 8.86
C GLU A 31 17.90 -5.16 9.03
N LEU A 32 17.39 -3.99 9.42
CA LEU A 32 18.19 -2.80 9.65
C LEU A 32 19.10 -2.90 10.90
N PRO A 33 20.37 -2.44 10.80
CA PRO A 33 21.26 -2.24 11.95
C PRO A 33 20.61 -1.48 13.11
N VAL A 34 21.06 -1.75 14.34
CA VAL A 34 20.56 -1.04 15.55
C VAL A 34 20.82 0.47 15.48
N ALA A 35 21.88 0.89 14.77
CA ALA A 35 22.26 2.29 14.62
C ALA A 35 21.32 3.10 13.70
N ASP A 36 20.56 2.47 12.81
CA ASP A 36 19.66 3.14 11.85
C ASP A 36 18.32 3.51 12.48
N VAL A 37 18.38 4.24 13.60
CA VAL A 37 17.21 4.62 14.41
C VAL A 37 16.22 5.48 13.63
N ASP A 38 16.72 6.33 12.74
CA ASP A 38 15.92 7.24 11.93
C ASP A 38 15.08 6.51 10.88
N LEU A 39 15.64 5.50 10.18
CA LEU A 39 14.86 4.67 9.26
C LEU A 39 13.86 3.80 9.99
N LYS A 40 14.22 3.26 11.15
CA LYS A 40 13.26 2.52 11.99
C LYS A 40 12.09 3.39 12.41
N ALA A 41 12.34 4.64 12.79
CA ALA A 41 11.28 5.60 13.11
C ALA A 41 10.40 5.91 11.90
N LEU A 42 11.00 6.12 10.72
CA LEU A 42 10.26 6.32 9.47
C LEU A 42 9.38 5.12 9.14
N PHE A 43 9.93 3.91 9.14
CA PHE A 43 9.18 2.70 8.77
C PHE A 43 8.04 2.40 9.73
N ASN A 44 8.20 2.66 11.03
CA ASN A 44 7.08 2.60 11.99
C ASN A 44 5.97 3.61 11.63
N SER A 45 6.31 4.84 11.27
CA SER A 45 5.31 5.83 10.83
C SER A 45 4.58 5.40 9.55
N LEU A 46 5.27 4.69 8.64
CA LEU A 46 4.66 4.15 7.43
C LEU A 46 3.78 2.92 7.69
N ILE A 47 4.11 2.12 8.71
CA ILE A 47 3.22 1.06 9.23
C ILE A 47 1.94 1.69 9.77
N GLU A 48 2.04 2.68 10.66
CA GLU A 48 0.87 3.39 11.22
C GLU A 48 0.00 4.03 10.13
N GLN A 49 0.62 4.64 9.10
CA GLN A 49 -0.11 5.13 7.94
C GLN A 49 -0.86 3.98 7.24
N SER A 50 -0.20 2.87 6.97
CA SER A 50 -0.79 1.71 6.27
C SER A 50 -1.96 1.11 7.04
N GLU A 51 -1.86 1.04 8.37
CA GLU A 51 -2.95 0.61 9.24
C GLU A 51 -4.16 1.54 9.16
N ARG A 52 -3.94 2.86 9.24
CA ARG A 52 -5.02 3.84 9.10
C ARG A 52 -5.72 3.72 7.75
N LEU A 53 -4.95 3.66 6.65
CA LEU A 53 -5.51 3.54 5.31
C LEU A 53 -6.33 2.25 5.16
N LYS A 54 -5.81 1.14 5.68
CA LYS A 54 -6.52 -0.15 5.75
C LYS A 54 -7.84 -0.02 6.50
N THR A 55 -7.84 0.60 7.68
CA THR A 55 -9.04 0.78 8.49
C THR A 55 -10.09 1.65 7.78
N GLU A 56 -9.68 2.73 7.11
CA GLU A 56 -10.59 3.56 6.31
C GLU A 56 -11.26 2.76 5.18
N LEU A 57 -10.50 1.91 4.48
CA LEU A 57 -11.02 1.02 3.43
C LEU A 57 -12.03 0.01 4.00
N GLN A 58 -11.69 -0.62 5.14
CA GLN A 58 -12.56 -1.57 5.83
C GLN A 58 -13.88 -0.92 6.26
N GLN A 59 -13.81 0.26 6.88
CA GLN A 59 -14.99 1.01 7.30
C GLN A 59 -15.91 1.36 6.12
N HIS A 60 -15.33 1.65 4.96
CA HIS A 60 -16.08 1.93 3.75
C HIS A 60 -16.84 0.69 3.24
N ILE A 61 -16.23 -0.49 3.32
CA ILE A 61 -16.86 -1.78 2.97
C ILE A 61 -17.97 -2.12 3.96
N SER A 62 -17.72 -2.01 5.28
CA SER A 62 -18.69 -2.40 6.32
C SER A 62 -19.98 -1.56 6.30
N ALA A 63 -19.94 -0.36 5.72
CA ALA A 63 -21.15 0.42 5.46
C ALA A 63 -22.14 -0.29 4.50
N TRP A 64 -21.69 -1.30 3.76
CA TRP A 64 -22.46 -2.03 2.76
C TRP A 64 -22.55 -3.54 3.01
N GLU A 65 -21.95 -4.07 4.08
CA GLU A 65 -21.88 -5.52 4.35
C GLU A 65 -23.26 -6.20 4.30
N ASN A 66 -24.31 -5.56 4.82
CA ASN A 66 -25.69 -6.06 4.76
C ASN A 66 -26.32 -6.06 3.34
N LYS A 67 -25.63 -5.52 2.33
CA LYS A 67 -26.09 -5.39 0.94
C LYS A 67 -25.25 -6.17 -0.07
N VAL A 68 -24.14 -6.76 0.37
CA VAL A 68 -23.11 -7.36 -0.49
C VAL A 68 -22.85 -8.83 -0.10
N GLU A 69 -23.74 -9.46 0.68
CA GLU A 69 -23.56 -10.83 1.21
C GLU A 69 -22.93 -11.82 0.21
N ASP A 70 -21.90 -12.49 0.74
CA ASP A 70 -21.27 -13.76 0.38
C ASP A 70 -20.06 -13.91 -0.56
N GLU A 71 -19.48 -12.90 -1.24
CA GLU A 71 -18.43 -13.23 -2.25
C GLU A 71 -17.17 -12.34 -2.36
N THR A 72 -17.02 -11.27 -1.58
CA THR A 72 -15.96 -10.27 -1.89
C THR A 72 -14.58 -10.54 -1.29
N THR A 73 -14.35 -11.72 -0.68
CA THR A 73 -13.03 -12.14 -0.17
C THR A 73 -12.09 -12.66 -1.27
N THR A 74 -12.48 -12.57 -2.54
CA THR A 74 -11.64 -12.97 -3.67
C THR A 74 -10.64 -11.85 -4.03
N SER A 75 -9.45 -12.21 -4.52
CA SER A 75 -8.49 -11.23 -5.04
C SER A 75 -8.90 -10.76 -6.43
N GLY A 76 -9.02 -9.45 -6.60
CA GLY A 76 -9.38 -8.79 -7.86
C GLY A 76 -8.17 -8.55 -8.76
N LYS A 77 -8.43 -7.82 -9.85
CA LYS A 77 -7.44 -7.50 -10.89
C LYS A 77 -6.31 -6.61 -10.35
N VAL A 78 -6.63 -5.69 -9.44
CA VAL A 78 -5.68 -4.76 -8.83
C VAL A 78 -4.64 -5.54 -8.03
N TYR A 79 -5.08 -6.49 -7.19
CA TYR A 79 -4.16 -7.28 -6.37
C TYR A 79 -3.26 -8.20 -7.20
N ARG A 80 -3.78 -8.82 -8.27
CA ARG A 80 -2.94 -9.62 -9.18
C ARG A 80 -1.83 -8.77 -9.81
N MET A 81 -2.19 -7.58 -10.28
CA MET A 81 -1.23 -6.65 -10.87
C MET A 81 -0.19 -6.14 -9.87
N TRP A 82 -0.54 -6.05 -8.59
CA TRP A 82 0.41 -5.79 -7.50
C TRP A 82 1.35 -6.98 -7.28
N MET A 83 0.81 -8.19 -7.20
CA MET A 83 1.60 -9.41 -6.98
C MET A 83 2.63 -9.65 -8.09
N ASP A 84 2.30 -9.35 -9.34
CA ASP A 84 3.23 -9.46 -10.48
C ASP A 84 4.43 -8.51 -10.37
N VAL A 85 4.30 -7.44 -9.57
CA VAL A 85 5.38 -6.48 -9.33
C VAL A 85 6.17 -6.83 -8.07
N LYS A 86 5.63 -7.57 -7.11
CA LYS A 86 6.32 -7.84 -5.85
C LYS A 86 7.55 -8.74 -6.06
N GLN A 87 8.75 -8.15 -5.97
CA GLN A 87 10.03 -8.88 -5.99
C GLN A 87 10.64 -8.90 -4.59
N THR A 88 11.34 -10.00 -4.24
CA THR A 88 12.11 -10.10 -3.00
C THR A 88 13.55 -9.70 -3.30
N PHE A 89 14.03 -8.64 -2.64
CA PHE A 89 15.43 -8.21 -2.74
C PHE A 89 16.20 -8.62 -1.48
N ALA A 90 17.50 -8.86 -1.64
CA ALA A 90 18.43 -8.95 -0.51
C ALA A 90 18.72 -7.54 0.00
N MET A 91 18.67 -7.36 1.31
CA MET A 91 18.89 -6.08 1.99
C MET A 91 20.25 -6.12 2.69
N ASP A 92 21.29 -5.65 2.00
CA ASP A 92 22.68 -5.78 2.49
C ASP A 92 23.23 -4.45 3.05
N ASP A 93 22.64 -3.31 2.68
CA ASP A 93 22.99 -1.99 3.20
C ASP A 93 21.78 -1.05 3.26
N ARG A 94 21.95 0.09 3.94
CA ARG A 94 20.92 1.11 4.15
C ARG A 94 20.27 1.59 2.85
N LYS A 95 21.06 1.74 1.79
CA LYS A 95 20.59 2.19 0.48
C LYS A 95 19.78 1.09 -0.20
N ALA A 96 20.21 -0.16 -0.14
CA ALA A 96 19.48 -1.31 -0.66
C ALA A 96 18.11 -1.48 0.03
N VAL A 97 18.05 -1.25 1.35
CA VAL A 97 16.78 -1.22 2.09
C VAL A 97 15.86 -0.14 1.53
N LEU A 98 16.35 1.09 1.37
CA LEU A 98 15.59 2.20 0.81
C LEU A 98 15.16 1.98 -0.64
N GLU A 99 16.01 1.36 -1.47
CA GLU A 99 15.70 0.97 -2.86
C GLU A 99 14.56 -0.05 -2.91
N SER A 100 14.61 -1.07 -2.06
CA SER A 100 13.55 -2.06 -1.96
C SER A 100 12.24 -1.45 -1.43
N CYS A 101 12.31 -0.53 -0.46
CA CYS A 101 11.13 0.19 0.03
C CYS A 101 10.52 1.09 -1.06
N GLU A 102 11.33 1.86 -1.79
CA GLU A 102 10.84 2.70 -2.89
C GLU A 102 10.15 1.87 -3.97
N TYR A 103 10.73 0.72 -4.33
CA TYR A 103 10.13 -0.19 -5.29
C TYR A 103 8.76 -0.71 -4.81
N GLY A 104 8.65 -1.07 -3.53
CA GLY A 104 7.37 -1.45 -2.91
C GLY A 104 6.34 -0.31 -2.95
N GLU A 105 6.75 0.92 -2.66
CA GLU A 105 5.87 2.09 -2.73
C GLU A 105 5.45 2.43 -4.17
N ASP A 106 6.34 2.27 -5.16
CA ASP A 106 6.03 2.44 -6.58
C ASP A 106 4.96 1.46 -7.05
N ALA A 107 5.08 0.21 -6.59
CA ALA A 107 4.11 -0.83 -6.86
C ALA A 107 2.76 -0.51 -6.17
N ALA A 108 2.76 0.05 -4.96
CA ALA A 108 1.53 0.40 -4.24
C ALA A 108 0.84 1.57 -4.95
N GLN A 109 1.62 2.59 -5.33
CA GLN A 109 1.19 3.69 -6.17
C GLN A 109 0.57 3.21 -7.48
N LYS A 110 1.15 2.20 -8.13
CA LYS A 110 0.60 1.60 -9.36
C LYS A 110 -0.75 0.95 -9.09
N ALA A 111 -0.85 0.14 -8.04
CA ALA A 111 -2.09 -0.54 -7.70
C ALA A 111 -3.22 0.44 -7.37
N TYR A 112 -2.95 1.52 -6.62
CA TYR A 112 -3.93 2.57 -6.38
C TYR A 112 -4.35 3.31 -7.66
N ARG A 113 -3.43 3.56 -8.59
CA ARG A 113 -3.78 4.13 -9.91
C ARG A 113 -4.70 3.21 -10.71
N GLU A 114 -4.50 1.90 -10.65
CA GLU A 114 -5.36 0.96 -11.35
C GLU A 114 -6.73 0.84 -10.68
N ALA A 115 -6.77 0.76 -9.34
CA ALA A 115 -8.02 0.79 -8.58
C ALA A 115 -8.87 2.04 -8.87
N GLU A 116 -8.24 3.21 -8.98
CA GLU A 116 -8.92 4.47 -9.31
C GLU A 116 -9.46 4.49 -10.76
N LYS A 117 -8.92 3.66 -11.66
CA LYS A 117 -9.41 3.54 -13.05
C LYS A 117 -10.49 2.49 -13.21
N GLU A 118 -10.72 1.63 -12.23
CA GLU A 118 -11.74 0.59 -12.33
C GLU A 118 -13.11 1.24 -12.61
N GLU A 119 -13.80 0.66 -13.58
CA GLU A 119 -15.19 0.97 -13.88
C GLU A 119 -16.08 0.36 -12.79
N ASP A 120 -17.31 0.87 -12.67
CA ASP A 120 -18.32 0.34 -11.75
C ASP A 120 -17.91 0.34 -10.27
N ILE A 121 -16.99 1.22 -9.87
CA ILE A 121 -16.81 1.58 -8.45
C ILE A 121 -17.58 2.84 -8.10
N THR A 122 -18.11 2.87 -6.88
CA THR A 122 -18.91 4.02 -6.41
C THR A 122 -18.08 5.31 -6.34
N THR A 123 -18.72 6.46 -6.55
CA THR A 123 -18.07 7.78 -6.45
C THR A 123 -17.38 8.03 -5.10
N PRO A 124 -17.99 7.69 -3.93
CA PRO A 124 -17.32 7.83 -2.64
C PRO A 124 -16.05 6.97 -2.53
N ALA A 125 -16.06 5.73 -3.02
CA ALA A 125 -14.89 4.88 -3.01
C ALA A 125 -13.78 5.43 -3.91
N ARG A 126 -14.12 5.93 -5.12
CA ARG A 126 -13.13 6.55 -6.01
C ARG A 126 -12.47 7.77 -5.35
N ALA A 127 -13.23 8.60 -4.65
CA ALA A 127 -12.70 9.73 -3.91
C ALA A 127 -11.77 9.30 -2.75
N LEU A 128 -12.15 8.25 -2.01
CA LEU A 128 -11.29 7.66 -0.96
C LEU A 128 -9.97 7.17 -1.56
N ILE A 129 -10.02 6.38 -2.63
CA ILE A 129 -8.83 5.84 -3.32
C ILE A 129 -7.92 6.98 -3.80
N ALA A 130 -8.48 8.03 -4.42
CA ALA A 130 -7.70 9.18 -4.89
C ALA A 130 -6.99 9.93 -3.74
N ASN A 131 -7.67 10.10 -2.61
CA ASN A 131 -7.09 10.71 -1.41
C ASN A 131 -5.94 9.86 -0.84
N GLN A 132 -6.16 8.56 -0.65
CA GLN A 132 -5.13 7.65 -0.14
C GLN A 132 -3.93 7.55 -1.10
N LYS A 133 -4.16 7.46 -2.41
CA LYS A 133 -3.10 7.50 -3.44
C LYS A 133 -2.21 8.75 -3.29
N THR A 134 -2.80 9.91 -2.97
CA THR A 134 -2.06 11.15 -2.74
C THR A 134 -1.21 11.09 -1.47
N GLN A 135 -1.76 10.55 -0.37
CA GLN A 135 -0.99 10.34 0.87
C GLN A 135 0.20 9.40 0.65
N LEU A 136 -0.03 8.29 -0.06
CA LEU A 136 1.01 7.32 -0.43
C LEU A 136 2.10 7.94 -1.30
N ARG A 137 1.77 8.95 -2.12
CA ARG A 137 2.75 9.62 -2.98
C ARG A 137 3.75 10.38 -2.14
N ALA A 138 3.28 11.05 -1.08
CA ALA A 138 4.16 11.74 -0.15
C ALA A 138 5.14 10.77 0.55
N SER A 139 4.66 9.59 0.97
CA SER A 139 5.50 8.53 1.56
C SER A 139 6.56 8.03 0.57
N HIS A 140 6.15 7.71 -0.65
CA HIS A 140 7.03 7.33 -1.74
C HIS A 140 8.13 8.37 -1.99
N ASP A 141 7.74 9.64 -2.13
CA ASP A 141 8.68 10.72 -2.46
C ASP A 141 9.65 10.97 -1.31
N HIS A 142 9.24 10.77 -0.05
CA HIS A 142 10.12 10.85 1.11
C HIS A 142 11.18 9.74 1.12
N ILE A 143 10.78 8.48 0.90
CA ILE A 143 11.73 7.35 0.80
C ILE A 143 12.72 7.60 -0.35
N LYS A 144 12.21 8.02 -1.52
CA LYS A 144 13.03 8.35 -2.68
C LYS A 144 14.08 9.41 -2.37
N GLN A 145 13.70 10.48 -1.68
CA GLN A 145 14.63 11.53 -1.26
C GLN A 145 15.71 11.01 -0.31
N LEU A 146 15.37 10.13 0.63
CA LEU A 146 16.36 9.52 1.52
C LEU A 146 17.32 8.62 0.74
N ARG A 147 16.81 7.75 -0.13
CA ARG A 147 17.64 6.91 -1.00
C ARG A 147 18.63 7.75 -1.82
N ASP A 148 18.14 8.83 -2.42
CA ASP A 148 18.98 9.67 -3.28
C ASP A 148 20.07 10.40 -2.49
N ARG A 149 19.90 10.63 -1.18
CA ARG A 149 20.95 11.19 -0.30
C ARG A 149 22.04 10.17 0.02
N GLU A 150 21.71 8.88 0.12
CA GLU A 150 22.71 7.81 0.31
C GLU A 150 23.67 7.67 -0.89
N LYS A 151 23.33 8.22 -2.07
CA LYS A 151 24.22 8.22 -3.26
C LYS A 151 25.36 9.24 -3.19
N VAL A 152 25.33 10.17 -2.23
CA VAL A 152 26.29 11.29 -2.12
C VAL A 152 27.37 11.02 -1.05
N GLY A 153 27.38 9.83 -0.44
CA GLY A 153 28.37 9.38 0.55
C GLY A 153 29.53 8.60 -0.06
#